data_AF-A0A807ZFX2-F1
#
_entry.id   AF-A0A807ZFX2-F1
#
_cell.length_a   1.000
_cell.length_b   1.000
_cell.length_c   1.000
_cell.angle_alpha   90.00
_cell.angle_beta   90.00
_cell.angle_gamma   90.00
#
_symmetry.space_group_name_H-M   'P 1'
#
loop_
_entity.id
_entity.type
_entity.pdbx_description
1 polymer ?
#
loop_
_entity_poly.entity_id
_entity_poly.type
_entity_poly.pdbx_seq_one_letter_code
_entity_poly.pdbx_strand_id
1 'polypeptide(L)'
;MYRLTTLLVMGLLLSASMALAAGPGHYEKNVAAWKPHGAVNGLEYKMALNPALFNTDKAKASFKKLWDALSAAASKNGFVLIKSEKDKLRLRARSYYDTENLALRDAGFVVRITTNHKKDGSAKDGRRLTVKTSGKDPAFILGTPLDPVGIKGEIAAEDHPYLDTQGTMGSRLEKSVNIRGEEHTFGDLDRPQLQQFSRFVPALARSGLAPETPLKPVTVCTYSAKMGFVDLAGVEAEITFEAWTQHWGGEPIALEVSVGIEDQDYYAIPKVVAAGDEFYRKVLVQGLAHMKLPDGGQFGGSKLKVLRDMQ
;
A
#
# COMPACT_ATOMS: atom_id res chain seq x y z
N MET A 1 5.95 -10.85 87.50
CA MET A 1 6.04 -9.58 86.75
C MET A 1 6.37 -9.91 85.31
N TYR A 2 5.58 -9.37 84.39
CA TYR A 2 5.37 -9.84 83.02
C TYR A 2 6.59 -9.68 82.10
N ARG A 3 6.86 -10.70 81.28
CA ARG A 3 7.73 -10.64 80.09
C ARG A 3 6.92 -10.10 78.91
N LEU A 4 7.44 -9.07 78.25
CA LEU A 4 6.90 -8.43 77.05
C LEU A 4 7.25 -9.26 75.82
N THR A 5 6.24 -9.73 75.09
CA THR A 5 6.37 -10.32 73.75
C THR A 5 6.16 -9.21 72.73
N THR A 6 7.19 -8.86 71.95
CA THR A 6 7.09 -7.85 70.89
C THR A 6 6.83 -8.58 69.57
N LEU A 7 5.64 -8.36 68.98
CA LEU A 7 5.28 -8.85 67.66
C LEU A 7 5.93 -7.96 66.58
N LEU A 8 6.73 -8.56 65.70
CA LEU A 8 7.29 -7.93 64.51
C LEU A 8 6.27 -8.10 63.37
N VAL A 9 5.60 -7.02 62.95
CA VAL A 9 4.77 -7.00 61.72
C VAL A 9 5.62 -6.44 60.58
N MET A 10 6.03 -7.34 59.69
CA MET A 10 6.78 -7.02 58.49
C MET A 10 5.79 -6.58 57.40
N GLY A 11 5.69 -5.27 57.16
CA GLY A 11 4.86 -4.70 56.10
C GLY A 11 5.52 -4.89 54.73
N LEU A 12 4.97 -5.79 53.91
CA LEU A 12 5.25 -5.81 52.47
C LEU A 12 4.61 -4.58 51.81
N LEU A 13 5.44 -3.63 51.39
CA LEU A 13 5.05 -2.59 50.44
C LEU A 13 4.98 -3.22 49.04
N LEU A 14 3.77 -3.61 48.63
CA LEU A 14 3.44 -3.87 47.23
C LEU A 14 3.47 -2.53 46.47
N SER A 15 4.58 -2.25 45.80
CA SER A 15 4.64 -1.23 44.78
C SER A 15 3.81 -1.70 43.57
N ALA A 16 2.52 -1.39 43.59
CA ALA A 16 1.68 -1.46 42.40
C ALA A 16 2.16 -0.36 41.44
N SER A 17 3.09 -0.73 40.55
CA SER A 17 3.36 0.05 39.35
C SER A 17 2.05 0.10 38.56
N MET A 18 1.36 1.24 38.65
CA MET A 18 0.24 1.54 37.77
C MET A 18 0.80 1.59 36.35
N ALA A 19 0.65 0.49 35.63
CA ALA A 19 0.72 0.53 34.18
C ALA A 19 -0.40 1.49 33.75
N LEU A 20 -0.02 2.71 33.35
CA LEU A 20 -0.91 3.52 32.54
C LEU A 20 -1.35 2.62 31.39
N ALA A 21 -2.63 2.29 31.34
CA ALA A 21 -3.19 1.57 30.22
C ALA A 21 -2.91 2.42 28.97
N ALA A 22 -1.90 2.01 28.19
CA ALA A 22 -1.68 2.58 26.88
C ALA A 22 -3.03 2.45 26.15
N GLY A 23 -3.55 3.56 25.63
CA GLY A 23 -4.79 3.55 24.87
C GLY A 23 -4.74 2.53 23.73
N PRO A 24 -5.88 2.20 23.11
CA PRO A 24 -5.94 1.18 22.07
C PRO A 24 -4.87 1.43 21.00
N GLY A 25 -4.19 0.35 20.58
CA GLY A 25 -3.22 0.39 19.50
C GLY A 25 -3.87 0.80 18.18
N HIS A 26 -3.06 1.04 17.14
CA HIS A 26 -3.57 1.47 15.85
C HIS A 26 -4.55 0.42 15.26
N TYR A 27 -4.28 -0.88 15.45
CA TYR A 27 -5.14 -1.97 15.05
C TYR A 27 -6.52 -1.89 15.69
N GLU A 28 -6.62 -1.78 17.02
CA GLU A 28 -7.91 -1.71 17.71
C GLU A 28 -8.71 -0.47 17.30
N LYS A 29 -8.04 0.66 17.08
CA LYS A 29 -8.66 1.88 16.52
C LYS A 29 -9.24 1.63 15.12
N ASN A 30 -8.49 0.96 14.26
CA ASN A 30 -8.93 0.61 12.91
C ASN A 30 -10.12 -0.34 12.93
N VAL A 31 -10.08 -1.42 13.74
CA VAL A 31 -11.19 -2.36 13.89
C VAL A 31 -12.47 -1.63 14.30
N ALA A 32 -12.39 -0.78 15.33
CA ALA A 32 -13.54 -0.02 15.82
C ALA A 32 -14.09 0.94 14.74
N ALA A 33 -13.21 1.58 13.96
CA ALA A 33 -13.60 2.55 12.95
C ALA A 33 -14.11 1.92 11.64
N TRP A 34 -13.65 0.73 11.26
CA TRP A 34 -13.87 0.18 9.91
C TRP A 34 -14.89 -0.95 9.88
N LYS A 35 -14.87 -1.83 10.90
CA LYS A 35 -15.73 -3.02 10.95
C LYS A 35 -17.22 -2.71 10.79
N PRO A 36 -17.77 -1.58 11.31
CA PRO A 36 -19.17 -1.22 11.07
C PRO A 36 -19.52 -0.94 9.60
N HIS A 37 -18.54 -0.66 8.73
CA HIS A 37 -18.77 -0.22 7.36
C HIS A 37 -18.42 -1.24 6.28
N GLY A 38 -17.68 -2.31 6.63
CA GLY A 38 -17.39 -3.39 5.69
C GLY A 38 -16.17 -4.23 6.04
N ALA A 39 -15.91 -5.23 5.20
CA ALA A 39 -14.74 -6.11 5.30
C ALA A 39 -13.46 -5.39 4.83
N VAL A 40 -12.34 -5.73 5.45
CA VAL A 40 -10.99 -5.38 5.01
C VAL A 40 -10.22 -6.68 4.91
N ASN A 41 -9.65 -6.93 3.72
CA ASN A 41 -9.22 -8.25 3.27
C ASN A 41 -7.70 -8.34 3.09
N GLY A 42 -6.95 -7.36 3.58
CA GLY A 42 -5.51 -7.32 3.42
C GLY A 42 -4.88 -6.09 4.04
N LEU A 43 -3.55 -6.07 4.00
CA LEU A 43 -2.75 -4.91 4.37
C LEU A 43 -1.47 -4.87 3.56
N GLU A 44 -0.99 -3.65 3.24
CA GLU A 44 0.24 -3.46 2.50
C GLU A 44 1.08 -2.33 3.10
N TYR A 45 2.24 -2.70 3.64
CA TYR A 45 3.25 -1.75 4.09
C TYR A 45 4.06 -1.25 2.89
N LYS A 46 4.34 0.05 2.86
CA LYS A 46 5.20 0.64 1.82
C LYS A 46 6.22 1.59 2.39
N MET A 47 7.41 1.59 1.79
CA MET A 47 8.43 2.59 2.06
C MET A 47 9.04 3.10 0.76
N ALA A 48 9.10 4.42 0.64
CA ALA A 48 9.83 5.09 -0.43
C ALA A 48 11.35 4.97 -0.20
N LEU A 49 12.03 4.51 -1.24
CA LEU A 49 13.47 4.42 -1.34
C LEU A 49 13.98 5.54 -2.26
N ASN A 50 15.25 5.91 -2.12
CA ASN A 50 15.88 6.89 -3.00
C ASN A 50 15.89 6.34 -4.46
N PRO A 51 15.24 7.02 -5.42
CA PRO A 51 15.18 6.58 -6.81
C PRO A 51 16.56 6.37 -7.45
N ALA A 52 17.58 7.12 -7.03
CA ALA A 52 18.96 6.99 -7.53
C ALA A 52 19.59 5.60 -7.26
N LEU A 53 18.98 4.77 -6.41
CA LEU A 53 19.40 3.39 -6.16
C LEU A 53 18.97 2.42 -7.28
N PHE A 54 18.12 2.88 -8.21
CA PHE A 54 17.63 2.10 -9.33
C PHE A 54 18.28 2.57 -10.64
N ASN A 55 18.72 1.62 -11.46
CA ASN A 55 19.23 1.87 -12.80
C ASN A 55 18.38 1.06 -13.78
N THR A 56 17.76 1.73 -14.74
CA THR A 56 16.83 1.14 -15.72
C THR A 56 17.50 0.09 -16.60
N ASP A 57 18.72 0.34 -17.07
CA ASP A 57 19.52 -0.60 -17.88
C ASP A 57 19.90 -1.86 -17.09
N LYS A 58 19.97 -1.74 -15.77
CA LYS A 58 20.34 -2.82 -14.83
C LYS A 58 19.22 -3.14 -13.84
N ALA A 59 17.95 -3.00 -14.26
CA ALA A 59 16.79 -3.10 -13.37
C ALA A 59 16.79 -4.32 -12.43
N LYS A 60 17.07 -5.51 -12.98
CA LYS A 60 17.17 -6.75 -12.18
C LYS A 60 18.30 -6.69 -11.14
N ALA A 61 19.47 -6.20 -11.52
CA ALA A 61 20.62 -6.10 -10.62
C ALA A 61 20.37 -5.06 -9.53
N SER A 62 19.73 -3.93 -9.86
CA SER A 62 19.27 -2.95 -8.86
C SER A 62 18.33 -3.59 -7.84
N PHE A 63 17.28 -4.30 -8.27
CA PHE A 63 16.37 -4.98 -7.33
C PHE A 63 17.06 -6.07 -6.51
N LYS A 64 18.03 -6.80 -7.08
CA LYS A 64 18.83 -7.75 -6.30
C LYS A 64 19.61 -7.04 -5.19
N LYS A 65 20.26 -5.90 -5.48
CA LYS A 65 20.99 -5.13 -4.47
C LYS A 65 20.08 -4.65 -3.35
N LEU A 66 18.87 -4.19 -3.67
CA LEU A 66 17.87 -3.81 -2.67
C LEU A 66 17.41 -5.01 -1.83
N TRP A 67 17.20 -6.17 -2.46
CA TRP A 67 16.85 -7.41 -1.76
C TRP A 67 17.94 -7.87 -0.80
N ASP A 68 19.21 -7.80 -1.21
CA ASP A 68 20.34 -8.19 -0.37
C ASP A 68 20.42 -7.28 0.88
N ALA A 69 20.22 -5.96 0.71
CA ALA A 69 20.16 -5.01 1.82
C ALA A 69 18.97 -5.27 2.76
N LEU A 70 17.78 -5.53 2.20
CA LEU A 70 16.57 -5.87 2.95
C LEU A 70 16.75 -7.17 3.75
N SER A 71 17.37 -8.18 3.14
CA SER A 71 17.66 -9.48 3.77
C SER A 71 18.63 -9.34 4.93
N ALA A 72 19.68 -8.53 4.78
CA ALA A 72 20.62 -8.22 5.86
C ALA A 72 19.94 -7.48 7.02
N ALA A 73 19.09 -6.50 6.72
CA ALA A 73 18.32 -5.77 7.73
C ALA A 73 17.31 -6.67 8.45
N ALA A 74 16.62 -7.56 7.73
CA ALA A 74 15.67 -8.51 8.28
C ALA A 74 16.35 -9.50 9.22
N SER A 75 17.44 -10.12 8.78
CA SER A 75 18.20 -11.10 9.57
C SER A 75 18.73 -10.49 10.88
N LYS A 76 19.25 -9.26 10.83
CA LYS A 76 19.71 -8.53 12.04
C LYS A 76 18.59 -8.32 13.07
N ASN A 77 17.34 -8.25 12.63
CA ASN A 77 16.17 -8.03 13.47
C ASN A 77 15.36 -9.31 13.73
N GLY A 78 15.91 -10.49 13.44
CA GLY A 78 15.27 -11.78 13.73
C GLY A 78 14.19 -12.21 12.74
N PHE A 79 14.09 -11.56 11.58
CA PHE A 79 13.17 -11.96 10.51
C PHE A 79 13.87 -12.80 9.46
N VAL A 80 13.15 -13.78 8.92
CA VAL A 80 13.62 -14.66 7.84
C VAL A 80 12.91 -14.26 6.55
N LEU A 81 13.71 -13.96 5.52
CA LEU A 81 13.18 -13.71 4.18
C LEU A 81 13.40 -14.94 3.30
N ILE A 82 12.35 -15.31 2.56
CA ILE A 82 12.39 -16.40 1.59
C ILE A 82 12.41 -15.78 0.21
N LYS A 83 13.52 -15.96 -0.52
CA LYS A 83 13.64 -15.42 -1.87
C LYS A 83 12.72 -16.17 -2.83
N SER A 84 12.07 -15.44 -3.74
CA SER A 84 11.28 -16.05 -4.80
C SER A 84 12.19 -16.77 -5.80
N GLU A 85 11.80 -17.98 -6.19
CA GLU A 85 12.45 -18.73 -7.28
C GLU A 85 12.27 -18.07 -8.65
N LYS A 86 11.27 -17.19 -8.80
CA LYS A 86 10.88 -16.57 -10.07
C LYS A 86 11.01 -15.05 -9.97
N ASP A 87 12.23 -14.54 -10.06
CA ASP A 87 12.55 -13.10 -10.11
C ASP A 87 12.21 -12.45 -11.47
N LYS A 88 10.94 -12.54 -11.85
CA LYS A 88 10.46 -11.99 -13.12
C LYS A 88 10.25 -10.48 -13.00
N LEU A 89 11.13 -9.74 -13.67
CA LEU A 89 10.91 -8.32 -13.96
C LEU A 89 9.64 -8.17 -14.81
N ARG A 90 8.70 -7.37 -14.30
CA ARG A 90 7.45 -7.03 -14.98
C ARG A 90 7.50 -5.56 -15.37
N LEU A 91 7.22 -5.29 -16.63
CA LEU A 91 7.13 -3.96 -17.21
C LEU A 91 5.66 -3.60 -17.38
N ARG A 92 5.23 -2.44 -16.89
CA ARG A 92 3.87 -1.92 -17.08
C ARG A 92 3.84 -0.42 -17.38
N ALA A 93 2.87 0.02 -18.17
CA ALA A 93 2.46 1.42 -18.16
C ALA A 93 1.25 1.56 -17.20
N ARG A 94 1.25 2.59 -16.36
CA ARG A 94 0.12 2.94 -15.48
C ARG A 94 -0.32 4.36 -15.78
N SER A 95 -1.53 4.51 -16.28
CA SER A 95 -2.15 5.79 -16.57
C SER A 95 -3.21 6.07 -15.50
N TYR A 96 -3.06 7.18 -14.79
CA TYR A 96 -3.98 7.66 -13.77
C TYR A 96 -4.83 8.78 -14.37
N TYR A 97 -6.14 8.68 -14.22
CA TYR A 97 -7.10 9.58 -14.86
C TYR A 97 -7.79 10.41 -13.79
N ASP A 98 -7.74 11.73 -13.98
CA ASP A 98 -8.45 12.72 -13.16
C ASP A 98 -8.78 13.93 -14.03
N THR A 99 -9.55 14.90 -13.51
CA THR A 99 -9.66 16.22 -14.15
C THR A 99 -8.39 17.03 -13.90
N GLU A 100 -8.21 18.13 -14.64
CA GLU A 100 -7.07 19.04 -14.45
C GLU A 100 -6.99 19.59 -13.02
N ASN A 101 -8.12 19.79 -12.37
CA ASN A 101 -8.22 20.26 -10.98
C ASN A 101 -8.37 19.13 -9.94
N LEU A 102 -8.12 17.87 -10.31
CA LEU A 102 -8.11 16.73 -9.39
C LEU A 102 -9.47 16.46 -8.70
N ALA A 103 -10.57 16.62 -9.42
CA ALA A 103 -11.92 16.50 -8.88
C ALA A 103 -12.31 15.06 -8.52
N LEU A 104 -11.84 14.03 -9.23
CA LEU A 104 -12.07 12.64 -8.85
C LEU A 104 -11.35 12.32 -7.54
N ARG A 105 -10.09 12.74 -7.41
CA ARG A 105 -9.33 12.65 -6.16
C ARG A 105 -10.08 13.30 -5.01
N ASP A 106 -10.55 14.53 -5.21
CA ASP A 106 -11.23 15.29 -4.15
C ASP A 106 -12.59 14.69 -3.79
N ALA A 107 -13.24 14.01 -4.74
CA ALA A 107 -14.39 13.16 -4.50
C ALA A 107 -14.05 11.83 -3.80
N GLY A 108 -12.78 11.50 -3.62
CA GLY A 108 -12.33 10.27 -2.96
C GLY A 108 -12.13 9.09 -3.91
N PHE A 109 -12.02 9.32 -5.22
CA PHE A 109 -11.81 8.29 -6.24
C PHE A 109 -10.41 8.33 -6.85
N VAL A 110 -9.93 7.16 -7.29
CA VAL A 110 -8.75 7.03 -8.14
C VAL A 110 -9.09 6.10 -9.29
N VAL A 111 -8.88 6.55 -10.53
CA VAL A 111 -9.09 5.75 -11.73
C VAL A 111 -7.76 5.48 -12.40
N ARG A 112 -7.48 4.22 -12.73
CA ARG A 112 -6.21 3.82 -13.34
C ARG A 112 -6.39 2.73 -14.39
N ILE A 113 -5.75 2.90 -15.53
CA ILE A 113 -5.51 1.82 -16.50
C ILE A 113 -4.08 1.31 -16.33
N THR A 114 -3.92 0.00 -16.26
CA THR A 114 -2.62 -0.67 -16.27
C THR A 114 -2.49 -1.54 -17.52
N THR A 115 -1.39 -1.34 -18.23
CA THR A 115 -1.01 -2.08 -19.43
C THR A 115 0.26 -2.87 -19.13
N ASN A 116 0.27 -4.18 -19.37
CA ASN A 116 1.50 -4.95 -19.24
C ASN A 116 2.31 -4.85 -20.53
N HIS A 117 3.63 -4.81 -20.43
CA HIS A 117 4.53 -4.76 -21.58
C HIS A 117 5.41 -6.01 -21.64
N LYS A 118 5.83 -6.36 -22.86
CA LYS A 118 6.89 -7.32 -23.15
C LYS A 118 8.25 -6.66 -22.94
N LYS A 119 9.33 -7.46 -22.96
CA LYS A 119 10.70 -6.96 -22.74
C LYS A 119 11.20 -6.03 -23.85
N ASP A 120 10.64 -6.15 -25.05
CA ASP A 120 10.91 -5.29 -26.20
C ASP A 120 10.18 -3.94 -26.14
N GLY A 121 9.40 -3.69 -25.07
CA GLY A 121 8.63 -2.46 -24.89
C GLY A 121 7.25 -2.49 -25.52
N SER A 122 6.90 -3.50 -26.32
CA SER A 122 5.56 -3.62 -26.90
C SER A 122 4.50 -3.94 -25.83
N ALA A 123 3.29 -3.41 -26.01
CA ALA A 123 2.17 -3.73 -25.14
C ALA A 123 1.78 -5.22 -25.29
N LYS A 124 1.37 -5.83 -24.18
CA LYS A 124 0.66 -7.11 -24.20
C LYS A 124 -0.82 -6.85 -24.38
N ASP A 125 -1.50 -7.83 -24.95
CA ASP A 125 -2.95 -7.80 -25.11
C ASP A 125 -3.65 -7.64 -23.76
N GLY A 126 -4.69 -6.82 -23.79
CA GLY A 126 -5.54 -6.53 -22.65
C GLY A 126 -5.04 -5.41 -21.74
N ARG A 127 -5.99 -4.87 -20.99
CA ARG A 127 -5.82 -3.76 -20.07
C ARG A 127 -6.50 -4.11 -18.75
N ARG A 128 -6.03 -3.52 -17.66
CA ARG A 128 -6.70 -3.61 -16.36
C ARG A 128 -7.14 -2.24 -15.90
N LEU A 129 -8.43 -2.06 -15.73
CA LEU A 129 -9.03 -0.93 -15.03
C LEU A 129 -9.00 -1.20 -13.53
N THR A 130 -8.46 -0.25 -12.76
CA THR A 130 -8.61 -0.19 -11.31
C THR A 130 -9.38 1.08 -10.98
N VAL A 131 -10.48 0.96 -10.24
CA VAL A 131 -11.14 2.09 -9.59
C VAL A 131 -11.01 1.91 -8.09
N LYS A 132 -10.54 2.94 -7.39
CA LYS A 132 -10.38 2.93 -5.93
C LYS A 132 -11.19 4.02 -5.26
N THR A 133 -11.62 3.77 -4.03
CA THR A 133 -12.00 4.80 -3.06
C THR A 133 -10.90 4.95 -2.00
N SER A 134 -10.55 6.21 -1.68
CA SER A 134 -9.50 6.53 -0.71
C SER A 134 -9.61 7.98 -0.22
N GLY A 135 -8.93 8.31 0.89
CA GLY A 135 -8.82 9.71 1.34
C GLY A 135 -10.11 10.33 1.89
N LYS A 136 -11.11 9.51 2.18
CA LYS A 136 -12.37 9.86 2.83
C LYS A 136 -12.50 9.08 4.15
N ASP A 137 -13.59 9.29 4.88
CA ASP A 137 -13.88 8.49 6.05
C ASP A 137 -14.17 7.01 5.68
N PRO A 138 -14.07 6.08 6.65
CA PRO A 138 -14.32 4.65 6.41
C PRO A 138 -15.73 4.34 5.88
N ALA A 139 -16.75 5.12 6.26
CA ALA A 139 -18.12 4.91 5.80
C ALA A 139 -18.23 5.14 4.29
N PHE A 140 -17.59 6.19 3.78
CA PHE A 140 -17.48 6.43 2.35
C PHE A 140 -16.66 5.33 1.65
N ILE A 141 -15.47 5.02 2.16
CA ILE A 141 -14.53 4.10 1.48
C ILE A 141 -15.12 2.70 1.37
N LEU A 142 -15.58 2.12 2.49
CA LEU A 142 -16.09 0.76 2.54
C LEU A 142 -17.53 0.66 2.02
N GLY A 143 -18.36 1.69 2.29
CA GLY A 143 -19.76 1.75 1.88
C GLY A 143 -19.99 2.13 0.42
N THR A 144 -18.96 2.48 -0.35
CA THR A 144 -19.11 2.71 -1.79
C THR A 144 -19.20 1.37 -2.54
N PRO A 145 -20.28 1.12 -3.31
CA PRO A 145 -20.47 -0.13 -4.05
C PRO A 145 -19.61 -0.11 -5.32
N LEU A 146 -18.46 -0.78 -5.28
CA LEU A 146 -17.56 -0.89 -6.44
C LEU A 146 -17.89 -2.09 -7.33
N ASP A 147 -19.12 -2.58 -7.26
CA ASP A 147 -19.61 -3.71 -8.04
C ASP A 147 -19.55 -3.40 -9.55
N PRO A 148 -18.79 -4.19 -10.33
CA PRO A 148 -18.64 -3.94 -11.74
C PRO A 148 -19.91 -4.36 -12.52
N VAL A 149 -20.27 -3.58 -13.54
CA VAL A 149 -21.43 -3.84 -14.41
C VAL A 149 -20.96 -4.34 -15.77
N GLY A 150 -21.60 -5.41 -16.26
CA GLY A 150 -21.35 -5.97 -17.60
C GLY A 150 -20.01 -6.70 -17.75
N ILE A 151 -19.21 -6.79 -16.68
CA ILE A 151 -17.89 -7.43 -16.67
C ILE A 151 -17.54 -7.91 -15.27
N LYS A 152 -16.77 -8.99 -15.17
CA LYS A 152 -16.27 -9.46 -13.87
C LYS A 152 -15.17 -8.53 -13.35
N GLY A 153 -15.12 -8.38 -12.04
CA GLY A 153 -14.05 -7.68 -11.35
C GLY A 153 -13.81 -8.23 -9.95
N GLU A 154 -12.62 -7.98 -9.45
CA GLU A 154 -12.14 -8.40 -8.13
C GLU A 154 -12.18 -7.19 -7.20
N ILE A 155 -12.97 -7.26 -6.12
CA ILE A 155 -13.08 -6.21 -5.11
C ILE A 155 -12.23 -6.57 -3.91
N ALA A 156 -11.41 -5.63 -3.45
CA ALA A 156 -10.61 -5.77 -2.24
C ALA A 156 -10.59 -4.45 -1.46
N ALA A 157 -10.51 -4.54 -0.14
CA ALA A 157 -10.23 -3.42 0.74
C ALA A 157 -8.99 -3.73 1.58
N GLU A 158 -8.09 -2.77 1.70
CA GLU A 158 -6.76 -2.96 2.28
C GLU A 158 -6.42 -1.83 3.24
N ASP A 159 -5.77 -2.18 4.34
CA ASP A 159 -5.03 -1.23 5.16
C ASP A 159 -3.68 -0.89 4.50
N HIS A 160 -3.29 0.38 4.55
CA HIS A 160 -1.94 0.81 4.22
C HIS A 160 -1.32 1.50 5.45
N PRO A 161 -0.67 0.74 6.34
CA PRO A 161 -0.02 1.30 7.51
C PRO A 161 1.16 2.20 7.13
N TYR A 162 1.38 3.25 7.91
CA TYR A 162 2.50 4.17 7.76
C TYR A 162 2.99 4.68 9.12
N LEU A 163 4.23 5.15 9.17
CA LEU A 163 4.77 5.90 10.31
C LEU A 163 4.64 7.38 10.04
N ASP A 164 4.04 8.12 10.97
CA ASP A 164 4.06 9.57 10.94
C ASP A 164 5.45 10.12 11.33
N THR A 165 5.57 11.45 11.35
CA THR A 165 6.83 12.14 11.70
C THR A 165 7.24 11.93 13.16
N GLN A 166 6.34 11.47 14.02
CA GLN A 166 6.60 11.14 15.42
C GLN A 166 6.94 9.66 15.62
N GLY A 167 6.89 8.84 14.56
CA GLY A 167 7.09 7.40 14.65
C GLY A 167 5.86 6.65 15.17
N THR A 168 4.69 7.29 15.19
CA THR A 168 3.43 6.64 15.53
C THR A 168 2.86 5.94 14.29
N MET A 169 2.31 4.75 14.46
CA MET A 169 1.62 4.07 13.37
C MET A 169 0.26 4.71 13.11
N GLY A 170 0.04 5.07 11.86
CA GLY A 170 -1.27 5.39 11.31
C GLY A 170 -1.62 4.41 10.19
N SER A 171 -2.85 4.53 9.70
CA SER A 171 -3.38 3.69 8.63
C SER A 171 -4.13 4.51 7.60
N ARG A 172 -4.09 4.05 6.36
CA ARG A 172 -4.86 4.63 5.26
C ARG A 172 -5.64 3.52 4.59
N LEU A 173 -6.96 3.57 4.73
CA LEU A 173 -7.86 2.61 4.13
C LEU A 173 -8.03 2.89 2.64
N GLU A 174 -8.01 1.84 1.82
CA GLU A 174 -8.41 1.87 0.42
C GLU A 174 -9.39 0.73 0.14
N LYS A 175 -10.36 0.97 -0.74
CA LYS A 175 -11.16 -0.09 -1.37
C LYS A 175 -11.03 0.04 -2.87
N SER A 176 -10.95 -1.07 -3.59
CA SER A 176 -10.77 -1.08 -5.03
C SER A 176 -11.55 -2.18 -5.72
N VAL A 177 -11.86 -1.94 -6.99
CA VAL A 177 -12.27 -2.98 -7.95
C VAL A 177 -11.25 -3.03 -9.07
N ASN A 178 -10.83 -4.25 -9.43
CA ASN A 178 -9.97 -4.53 -10.56
C ASN A 178 -10.74 -5.28 -11.65
N ILE A 179 -10.80 -4.70 -12.85
CA ILE A 179 -11.51 -5.25 -14.01
C ILE A 179 -10.48 -5.50 -15.10
N ARG A 180 -10.49 -6.68 -15.71
CA ARG A 180 -9.63 -7.02 -16.86
C ARG A 180 -10.47 -7.00 -18.13
N GLY A 181 -9.97 -6.33 -19.16
CA GLY A 181 -10.58 -6.27 -20.48
C GLY A 181 -9.54 -6.46 -21.57
N GLU A 182 -10.02 -6.64 -22.79
CA GLU A 182 -9.21 -6.57 -24.00
C GLU A 182 -8.80 -5.12 -24.29
N GLU A 183 -8.00 -4.90 -25.35
CA GLU A 183 -7.41 -3.59 -25.64
C GLU A 183 -8.46 -2.48 -25.78
N HIS A 184 -9.57 -2.74 -26.47
CA HIS A 184 -10.61 -1.75 -26.74
C HIS A 184 -11.77 -1.75 -25.73
N THR A 185 -11.73 -2.62 -24.71
CA THR A 185 -12.82 -2.74 -23.73
C THR A 185 -13.14 -1.42 -23.03
N PHE A 186 -12.14 -0.56 -22.82
CA PHE A 186 -12.31 0.72 -22.12
C PHE A 186 -12.47 1.93 -23.06
N GLY A 187 -12.70 1.70 -24.35
CA GLY A 187 -12.87 2.77 -25.34
C GLY A 187 -11.55 3.44 -25.75
N ASP A 188 -11.67 4.62 -26.35
CA ASP A 188 -10.54 5.44 -26.78
C ASP A 188 -9.89 6.18 -25.60
N LEU A 189 -8.76 5.66 -25.13
CA LEU A 189 -8.01 6.23 -23.99
C LEU A 189 -7.17 7.45 -24.36
N ASP A 190 -7.07 7.80 -25.65
CA ASP A 190 -6.39 9.04 -26.09
C ASP A 190 -7.27 10.28 -25.87
N ARG A 191 -8.59 10.09 -25.74
CA ARG A 191 -9.57 11.13 -25.41
C ARG A 191 -10.47 10.69 -24.26
N PRO A 192 -9.91 10.50 -23.06
CA PRO A 192 -10.61 9.79 -22.03
C PRO A 192 -11.72 10.65 -21.42
N GLN A 193 -12.87 10.02 -21.17
CA GLN A 193 -14.04 10.64 -20.52
C GLN A 193 -14.48 9.76 -19.37
N LEU A 194 -15.09 10.37 -18.34
CA LEU A 194 -15.54 9.64 -17.16
C LEU A 194 -16.46 8.45 -17.51
N GLN A 195 -17.33 8.59 -18.52
CA GLN A 195 -18.28 7.57 -18.95
C GLN A 195 -17.62 6.25 -19.34
N GLN A 196 -16.39 6.29 -19.87
CA GLN A 196 -15.64 5.09 -20.25
C GLN A 196 -15.37 4.16 -19.05
N PHE A 197 -15.25 4.75 -17.86
CA PHE A 197 -15.01 4.05 -16.61
C PHE A 197 -16.29 3.87 -15.80
N SER A 198 -17.13 4.90 -15.71
CA SER A 198 -18.35 4.89 -14.89
C SER A 198 -19.43 3.93 -15.40
N ARG A 199 -19.41 3.59 -16.69
CA ARG A 199 -20.27 2.51 -17.23
C ARG A 199 -19.97 1.13 -16.63
N PHE A 200 -18.72 0.91 -16.22
CA PHE A 200 -18.30 -0.33 -15.56
C PHE A 200 -18.39 -0.20 -14.04
N VAL A 201 -18.14 0.98 -13.49
CA VAL A 201 -18.19 1.25 -12.04
C VAL A 201 -19.12 2.43 -11.77
N PRO A 202 -20.45 2.22 -11.68
CA PRO A 202 -21.43 3.29 -11.55
C PRO A 202 -21.24 4.19 -10.33
N ALA A 203 -20.58 3.69 -9.29
CA ALA A 203 -20.22 4.48 -8.10
C ALA A 203 -19.40 5.75 -8.42
N LEU A 204 -18.71 5.80 -9.56
CA LEU A 204 -18.03 7.02 -10.01
C LEU A 204 -18.97 8.22 -10.20
N ALA A 205 -20.28 8.00 -10.40
CA ALA A 205 -21.28 9.07 -10.43
C ALA A 205 -21.37 9.85 -9.11
N ARG A 206 -20.95 9.25 -7.98
CA ARG A 206 -20.87 9.93 -6.67
C ARG A 206 -19.79 11.01 -6.62
N SER A 207 -18.93 11.12 -7.66
CA SER A 207 -18.02 12.25 -7.80
C SER A 207 -18.71 13.58 -8.09
N GLY A 208 -19.96 13.55 -8.57
CA GLY A 208 -20.69 14.74 -9.00
C GLY A 208 -20.29 15.26 -10.38
N LEU A 209 -19.36 14.59 -11.06
CA LEU A 209 -18.93 14.93 -12.41
C LEU A 209 -19.89 14.34 -13.46
N ALA A 210 -20.12 15.08 -14.55
CA ALA A 210 -20.92 14.61 -15.67
C ALA A 210 -20.19 13.46 -16.41
N PRO A 211 -20.89 12.47 -16.99
CA PRO A 211 -20.27 11.34 -17.70
C PRO A 211 -19.31 11.78 -18.82
N GLU A 212 -19.63 12.85 -19.53
CA GLU A 212 -18.85 13.42 -20.63
C GLU A 212 -17.63 14.24 -20.17
N THR A 213 -17.41 14.37 -18.86
CA THR A 213 -16.28 15.13 -18.30
C THR A 213 -14.96 14.57 -18.84
N PRO A 214 -14.16 15.40 -19.55
CA PRO A 214 -12.84 14.99 -20.01
C PRO A 214 -11.90 14.72 -18.83
N LEU A 215 -11.10 13.67 -18.97
CA LEU A 215 -10.06 13.32 -18.01
C LEU A 215 -8.68 13.53 -18.64
N LYS A 216 -7.68 13.81 -17.81
CA LYS A 216 -6.28 13.94 -18.19
C LYS A 216 -5.52 12.72 -17.66
N PRO A 217 -4.91 11.90 -18.53
CA PRO A 217 -4.06 10.82 -18.08
C PRO A 217 -2.70 11.36 -17.64
N VAL A 218 -2.20 10.87 -16.51
CA VAL A 218 -0.76 10.90 -16.19
C VAL A 218 -0.23 9.49 -16.19
N THR A 219 0.74 9.26 -17.08
CA THR A 219 1.28 7.93 -17.34
C THR A 219 2.70 7.81 -16.83
N VAL A 220 2.98 6.68 -16.19
CA VAL A 220 4.32 6.25 -15.81
C VAL A 220 4.62 4.86 -16.32
N CYS A 221 5.89 4.63 -16.64
CA CYS A 221 6.45 3.32 -16.90
C CYS A 221 6.92 2.72 -15.57
N THR A 222 6.57 1.46 -15.30
CA THR A 222 6.92 0.77 -14.07
C THR A 222 7.74 -0.47 -14.34
N TYR A 223 8.81 -0.60 -13.54
CA TYR A 223 9.64 -1.77 -13.41
C TYR A 223 9.30 -2.38 -12.06
N SER A 224 8.87 -3.64 -12.01
CA SER A 224 8.54 -4.29 -10.74
C SER A 224 9.02 -5.73 -10.68
N ALA A 225 9.39 -6.19 -9.51
CA ALA A 225 9.78 -7.57 -9.26
C ALA A 225 9.28 -8.03 -7.90
N LYS A 226 8.61 -9.19 -7.89
CA LYS A 226 8.37 -9.96 -6.67
C LYS A 226 9.67 -10.63 -6.30
N MET A 227 10.26 -10.23 -5.17
CA MET A 227 11.59 -10.71 -4.78
C MET A 227 11.54 -11.86 -3.79
N GLY A 228 10.44 -12.01 -3.06
CA GLY A 228 10.32 -13.04 -2.05
C GLY A 228 9.20 -12.72 -1.07
N PHE A 229 9.33 -13.26 0.14
CA PHE A 229 8.35 -13.14 1.20
C PHE A 229 9.02 -13.03 2.57
N VAL A 230 8.27 -12.56 3.55
CA VAL A 230 8.58 -12.67 4.99
C VAL A 230 7.43 -13.37 5.69
N ASP A 231 7.73 -14.25 6.65
CA ASP A 231 6.70 -14.80 7.54
C ASP A 231 6.35 -13.79 8.64
N LEU A 232 5.07 -13.41 8.72
CA LEU A 232 4.53 -12.52 9.73
C LEU A 232 3.50 -13.28 10.56
N ALA A 233 3.98 -13.94 11.61
CA ALA A 233 3.16 -14.74 12.52
C ALA A 233 2.41 -15.89 11.82
N GLY A 234 3.08 -16.62 10.93
CA GLY A 234 2.51 -17.76 10.20
C GLY A 234 1.80 -17.39 8.89
N VAL A 235 1.86 -16.13 8.47
CA VAL A 235 1.31 -15.65 7.20
C VAL A 235 2.44 -15.13 6.32
N GLU A 236 2.55 -15.66 5.10
CA GLU A 236 3.51 -15.17 4.11
C GLU A 236 3.08 -13.80 3.58
N ALA A 237 3.94 -12.79 3.76
CA ALA A 237 3.76 -11.48 3.19
C ALA A 237 4.68 -11.27 1.97
N GLU A 238 4.10 -10.96 0.82
CA GLU A 238 4.83 -10.78 -0.44
C GLU A 238 5.65 -9.49 -0.43
N ILE A 239 6.93 -9.60 -0.79
CA ILE A 239 7.85 -8.46 -0.94
C ILE A 239 8.03 -8.14 -2.41
N THR A 240 7.65 -6.92 -2.80
CA THR A 240 7.83 -6.39 -4.16
C THR A 240 8.64 -5.10 -4.13
N PHE A 241 9.57 -4.95 -5.07
CA PHE A 241 10.12 -3.63 -5.40
C PHE A 241 9.49 -3.10 -6.68
N GLU A 242 9.27 -1.79 -6.71
CA GLU A 242 8.79 -1.13 -7.92
C GLU A 242 9.42 0.26 -8.09
N ALA A 243 9.98 0.50 -9.28
CA ALA A 243 10.48 1.78 -9.74
C ALA A 243 9.56 2.37 -10.81
N TRP A 244 9.39 3.69 -10.81
CA TRP A 244 8.65 4.44 -11.84
C TRP A 244 9.58 5.37 -12.60
N THR A 245 9.35 5.47 -13.91
CA THR A 245 10.00 6.40 -14.83
C THR A 245 8.93 7.10 -15.67
N GLN A 246 9.25 8.26 -16.25
CA GLN A 246 8.32 8.97 -17.14
C GLN A 246 8.15 8.29 -18.50
N HIS A 247 9.23 7.65 -18.97
CA HIS A 247 9.25 6.86 -20.21
C HIS A 247 10.20 5.67 -20.03
N TRP A 248 10.09 4.66 -20.90
CA TRP A 248 10.96 3.47 -20.84
C TRP A 248 12.43 3.86 -20.97
N GLY A 249 13.26 3.36 -20.06
CA GLY A 249 14.70 3.67 -20.00
C GLY A 249 15.05 4.98 -19.30
N GLY A 250 14.09 5.88 -19.06
CA GLY A 250 14.33 7.19 -18.43
C GLY A 250 14.72 7.10 -16.95
N GLU A 251 15.10 8.24 -16.37
CA GLU A 251 15.50 8.35 -14.96
C GLU A 251 14.34 7.94 -14.01
N PRO A 252 14.65 7.20 -12.92
CA PRO A 252 13.66 6.83 -11.93
C PRO A 252 13.20 8.05 -11.14
N ILE A 253 11.89 8.26 -11.12
CA ILE A 253 11.22 9.35 -10.36
C ILE A 253 10.67 8.85 -9.02
N ALA A 254 10.46 7.53 -8.89
CA ALA A 254 10.05 6.91 -7.63
C ALA A 254 10.62 5.50 -7.54
N LEU A 255 10.95 5.07 -6.32
CA LEU A 255 11.33 3.70 -5.99
C LEU A 255 10.68 3.34 -4.66
N GLU A 256 10.10 2.14 -4.56
CA GLU A 256 9.54 1.64 -3.31
C GLU A 256 9.83 0.18 -3.09
N VAL A 257 9.75 -0.21 -1.82
CA VAL A 257 9.49 -1.57 -1.39
C VAL A 257 8.07 -1.65 -0.83
N SER A 258 7.34 -2.71 -1.18
CA SER A 258 6.07 -3.07 -0.57
C SER A 258 6.10 -4.46 0.06
N VAL A 259 5.34 -4.62 1.14
CA VAL A 259 5.14 -5.89 1.86
C VAL A 259 3.64 -6.08 2.02
N GLY A 260 3.07 -6.97 1.20
CA GLY A 260 1.63 -7.17 1.07
C GLY A 260 1.14 -8.48 1.67
N ILE A 261 0.03 -8.42 2.37
CA ILE A 261 -0.76 -9.57 2.83
C ILE A 261 -2.14 -9.43 2.22
N GLU A 262 -2.51 -10.38 1.38
CA GLU A 262 -3.78 -10.41 0.66
C GLU A 262 -4.65 -11.58 1.18
N ASP A 263 -5.95 -11.55 0.89
CA ASP A 263 -6.92 -12.60 1.19
C ASP A 263 -7.01 -13.02 2.68
N GLN A 264 -6.87 -12.06 3.60
CA GLN A 264 -7.01 -12.26 5.04
C GLN A 264 -8.13 -11.39 5.63
N ASP A 265 -8.97 -11.93 6.52
CA ASP A 265 -9.86 -11.09 7.32
C ASP A 265 -9.02 -10.25 8.29
N TYR A 266 -8.81 -8.97 7.97
CA TYR A 266 -8.01 -8.04 8.76
C TYR A 266 -8.42 -8.06 10.24
N TYR A 267 -9.72 -8.17 10.52
CA TYR A 267 -10.25 -8.12 11.88
C TYR A 267 -9.98 -9.38 12.71
N ALA A 268 -9.48 -10.45 12.07
CA ALA A 268 -9.15 -11.73 12.70
C ALA A 268 -7.64 -11.97 12.85
N ILE A 269 -6.78 -11.03 12.43
CA ILE A 269 -5.33 -11.22 12.36
C ILE A 269 -4.49 -10.21 13.19
N PRO A 270 -4.84 -9.90 14.45
CA PRO A 270 -4.11 -8.91 15.26
C PRO A 270 -2.61 -9.21 15.42
N LYS A 271 -2.25 -10.51 15.53
CA LYS A 271 -0.85 -10.93 15.67
C LYS A 271 -0.04 -10.69 14.39
N VAL A 272 -0.66 -10.87 13.23
CA VAL A 272 -0.04 -10.63 11.92
C VAL A 272 0.18 -9.12 11.74
N VAL A 273 -0.82 -8.30 12.10
CA VAL A 273 -0.68 -6.84 12.07
C VAL A 273 0.44 -6.38 13.01
N ALA A 274 0.50 -6.89 14.24
CA ALA A 274 1.58 -6.57 15.17
C ALA A 274 2.98 -6.98 14.65
N ALA A 275 3.10 -8.16 14.04
CA ALA A 275 4.35 -8.61 13.43
C ALA A 275 4.75 -7.75 12.22
N GLY A 276 3.79 -7.38 11.38
CA GLY A 276 4.01 -6.48 10.24
C GLY A 276 4.43 -5.07 10.67
N ASP A 277 3.81 -4.54 11.71
CA ASP A 277 4.17 -3.27 12.37
C ASP A 277 5.62 -3.27 12.84
N GLU A 278 6.02 -4.37 13.49
CA GLU A 278 7.38 -4.55 13.98
C GLU A 278 8.38 -4.66 12.82
N PHE A 279 8.07 -5.48 11.80
CA PHE A 279 8.88 -5.59 10.59
C PHE A 279 9.04 -4.24 9.90
N TYR A 280 7.94 -3.50 9.73
CA TYR A 280 7.94 -2.19 9.11
C TYR A 280 8.84 -1.20 9.84
N ARG A 281 8.71 -1.10 11.17
CA ARG A 281 9.53 -0.21 12.00
C ARG A 281 11.01 -0.61 11.98
N LYS A 282 11.31 -1.86 12.32
CA LYS A 282 12.70 -2.32 12.57
C LYS A 282 13.47 -2.59 11.28
N VAL A 283 12.82 -3.20 10.29
CA VAL A 283 13.48 -3.65 9.06
C VAL A 283 13.39 -2.58 7.98
N LEU A 284 12.18 -2.17 7.59
CA LEU A 284 12.06 -1.21 6.50
C LEU A 284 12.56 0.17 6.94
N VAL A 285 11.96 0.76 7.97
CA VAL A 285 12.23 2.16 8.31
C VAL A 285 13.60 2.36 8.96
N GLN A 286 13.93 1.58 9.99
CA GLN A 286 15.22 1.70 10.68
C GLN A 286 16.34 0.98 9.92
N GLY A 287 16.12 -0.27 9.52
CA GLY A 287 17.15 -1.09 8.85
C GLY A 287 17.58 -0.56 7.49
N LEU A 288 16.68 0.08 6.74
CA LEU A 288 16.97 0.68 5.43
C LEU A 288 17.02 2.21 5.46
N ALA A 289 17.19 2.84 6.63
CA ALA A 289 17.20 4.30 6.77
C ALA A 289 18.18 5.01 5.80
N HIS A 290 19.35 4.42 5.56
CA HIS A 290 20.37 4.92 4.63
C HIS A 290 19.98 4.85 3.14
N MET A 291 18.91 4.11 2.81
CA MET A 291 18.38 3.95 1.45
C MET A 291 17.09 4.73 1.24
N LYS A 292 16.52 5.30 2.31
CA LYS A 292 15.25 6.02 2.28
C LYS A 292 15.39 7.29 1.43
N LEU A 293 14.31 7.67 0.74
CA LEU A 293 14.22 8.99 0.12
C LEU A 293 14.29 10.07 1.24
N PRO A 294 15.21 11.05 1.17
CA PRO A 294 15.17 12.23 2.04
C PRO A 294 13.81 12.91 1.85
N ASP A 295 13.05 13.13 2.92
CA ASP A 295 11.65 13.59 2.90
C ASP A 295 10.58 12.58 2.44
N GLY A 296 10.94 11.31 2.32
CA GLY A 296 10.00 10.22 2.02
C GLY A 296 8.85 10.04 3.03
N GLY A 297 8.80 10.81 4.13
CA GLY A 297 7.61 10.90 4.98
C GLY A 297 6.39 11.49 4.25
N GLN A 298 6.62 12.37 3.26
CA GLN A 298 5.55 12.93 2.43
C GLN A 298 4.83 11.87 1.58
N PHE A 299 5.52 10.76 1.30
CA PHE A 299 5.01 9.60 0.58
C PHE A 299 3.72 9.03 1.21
N GLY A 300 3.63 9.00 2.54
CA GLY A 300 2.45 8.50 3.27
C GLY A 300 1.94 7.12 2.78
N GLY A 301 2.85 6.24 2.35
CA GLY A 301 2.51 4.93 1.80
C GLY A 301 1.92 4.94 0.38
N SER A 302 2.02 6.03 -0.39
CA SER A 302 1.43 6.11 -1.73
C SER A 302 2.22 6.99 -2.71
N LYS A 303 2.67 6.36 -3.81
CA LYS A 303 3.27 7.06 -4.98
C LYS A 303 2.31 8.03 -5.68
N LEU A 304 1.00 7.95 -5.43
CA LEU A 304 0.04 8.89 -5.99
C LEU A 304 0.31 10.33 -5.57
N LYS A 305 0.97 10.56 -4.43
CA LYS A 305 1.38 11.91 -4.03
C LYS A 305 2.49 12.46 -4.93
N VAL A 306 3.47 11.64 -5.29
CA VAL A 306 4.57 12.02 -6.21
C VAL A 306 4.05 12.39 -7.60
N LEU A 307 3.01 11.71 -8.09
CA LEU A 307 2.41 12.05 -9.40
C LEU A 307 1.64 13.36 -9.39
N ARG A 308 1.14 13.81 -8.24
CA ARG A 308 0.35 15.04 -8.16
C ARG A 308 1.22 16.28 -8.38
N ASP A 309 2.49 16.22 -7.99
CA ASP A 309 3.44 17.30 -8.26
C ASP A 309 3.86 17.35 -9.74
N MET A 310 3.48 16.34 -10.54
CA MET A 310 3.73 16.28 -11.98
C MET A 310 2.53 16.72 -12.84
N GLN A 311 1.37 17.02 -12.22
CA GLN A 311 0.16 17.49 -12.91
C GLN A 311 0.04 19.01 -12.87
#